data_AF-A0A6S7KLC6-F1
#
_entry.id   AF-A0A6S7KLC6-F1
#
_cell.length_a   1.000
_cell.length_b   1.000
_cell.length_c   1.000
_cell.angle_alpha   90.00
_cell.angle_beta   90.00
_cell.angle_gamma   90.00
#
_symmetry.space_group_name_H-M   'P 1'
#
loop_
_entity.id
_entity.type
_entity.pdbx_description
1 polymer ?
#
loop_
_entity_poly.entity_id
_entity_poly.type
_entity_poly.pdbx_seq_one_letter_code
_entity_poly.pdbx_strand_id
1 'polypeptide(L)'
;MASKFTPPPVFDEKKSWIDYKKEIKIWQALTDLPAKKQGPSLYLSLSRKAREAALEIDIEELKKDTGVQTILERLDKLYLQDTNQSAYIAYQNFESFKRPESMPIKEYLIRFEQLYTKIKDHNMTLPDGVLAYRVLNSANLNQEEIKLR
;
A
#
# COMPACT_ATOMS: atom_id res chain seq x y z
N MET A 1 -21.45 -18.53 22.72
CA MET A 1 -20.05 -18.19 22.37
C MET A 1 -20.00 -16.71 22.06
N ALA A 2 -19.13 -15.94 22.69
CA ALA A 2 -18.97 -14.53 22.32
C ALA A 2 -18.46 -14.47 20.88
N SER A 3 -19.25 -13.91 19.97
CA SER A 3 -18.81 -13.55 18.63
C SER A 3 -17.51 -12.77 18.76
N LYS A 4 -16.39 -13.35 18.31
CA LYS A 4 -15.08 -12.68 18.29
C LYS A 4 -15.16 -11.56 17.24
N PHE A 5 -15.67 -10.41 17.65
CA PHE A 5 -15.68 -9.21 16.84
C PHE A 5 -14.23 -8.84 16.50
N THR A 6 -13.87 -8.92 15.21
CA THR A 6 -12.58 -8.42 14.72
C THR A 6 -12.75 -6.94 14.40
N PRO A 7 -12.17 -6.02 15.21
CA PRO A 7 -12.26 -4.60 14.93
C PRO A 7 -11.54 -4.25 13.62
N PRO A 8 -11.99 -3.21 12.90
CA PRO A 8 -11.26 -2.72 11.74
C PRO A 8 -9.86 -2.21 12.14
N PRO A 9 -8.87 -2.31 11.24
CA PRO A 9 -7.55 -1.72 11.40
C PRO A 9 -7.63 -0.21 11.70
N VAL A 10 -6.80 0.24 12.64
CA VAL A 10 -6.64 1.66 12.97
C VAL A 10 -5.72 2.32 11.94
N PHE A 11 -6.11 3.48 11.43
CA PHE A 11 -5.23 4.28 10.58
C PHE A 11 -4.27 5.11 11.45
N ASP A 12 -2.97 4.87 11.26
CA ASP A 12 -1.89 5.69 11.80
C ASP A 12 -1.30 6.50 10.63
N GLU A 13 -1.18 7.83 10.79
CA GLU A 13 -0.65 8.75 9.78
C GLU A 13 0.81 8.42 9.40
N LYS A 14 1.53 7.62 10.19
CA LYS A 14 2.86 7.10 9.83
C LYS A 14 2.81 5.96 8.80
N LYS A 15 1.65 5.33 8.60
CA LYS A 15 1.45 4.22 7.66
C LYS A 15 1.10 4.78 6.29
N SER A 16 1.59 4.13 5.23
CA SER A 16 1.15 4.43 3.87
C SER A 16 -0.37 4.26 3.75
N TRP A 17 -1.02 5.26 3.17
CA TRP A 17 -2.46 5.20 2.87
C TRP A 17 -2.82 3.99 2.00
N ILE A 18 -1.92 3.58 1.09
CA ILE A 18 -2.12 2.39 0.25
C ILE A 18 -2.10 1.10 1.07
N ASP A 19 -1.17 0.98 2.00
CA ASP A 19 -1.06 -0.19 2.88
C ASP A 19 -2.28 -0.30 3.78
N TYR A 20 -2.77 0.84 4.30
CA TYR A 20 -4.01 0.87 5.07
C TYR A 20 -5.22 0.37 4.27
N LYS A 21 -5.38 0.81 3.01
CA LYS A 21 -6.45 0.30 2.14
C LYS A 21 -6.36 -1.23 1.93
N LYS A 22 -5.15 -1.78 1.83
CA LYS A 22 -4.95 -3.24 1.75
C LYS A 22 -5.38 -3.94 3.04
N GLU A 23 -5.03 -3.39 4.20
CA GLU A 23 -5.46 -3.94 5.50
C GLU A 23 -6.98 -3.92 5.67
N ILE A 24 -7.67 -2.85 5.23
CA ILE A 24 -9.13 -2.81 5.24
C ILE A 24 -9.73 -3.93 4.39
N LYS A 25 -9.19 -4.18 3.19
CA LYS A 25 -9.67 -5.29 2.33
C LYS A 25 -9.46 -6.65 2.98
N ILE A 26 -8.31 -6.86 3.63
CA ILE A 26 -8.03 -8.10 4.39
C ILE A 26 -9.04 -8.24 5.53
N TRP A 27 -9.31 -7.17 6.28
CA TRP A 27 -10.30 -7.17 7.34
C TRP A 27 -11.71 -7.49 6.83
N GLN A 28 -12.14 -6.90 5.71
CA GLN A 28 -13.43 -7.19 5.10
C GLN A 28 -13.58 -8.66 4.69
N ALA A 29 -12.48 -9.32 4.30
CA ALA A 29 -12.47 -10.75 3.97
C ALA A 29 -12.53 -11.67 5.19
N LEU A 30 -12.18 -11.17 6.38
CA LEU A 30 -12.12 -11.95 7.62
C LEU A 30 -13.28 -11.66 8.58
N THR A 31 -13.95 -10.52 8.43
CA THR A 31 -14.99 -10.08 9.37
C THR A 31 -16.32 -10.77 9.12
N ASP A 32 -16.99 -11.17 10.21
CA ASP A 32 -18.37 -11.68 10.18
C ASP A 32 -19.41 -10.54 10.20
N LEU A 33 -18.97 -9.27 10.18
CA LEU A 33 -19.89 -8.14 10.18
C LEU A 33 -20.65 -8.05 8.85
N PRO A 34 -21.99 -7.93 8.89
CA PRO A 34 -22.78 -7.60 7.71
C PRO A 34 -22.26 -6.30 7.06
N ALA A 35 -22.25 -6.23 5.73
CA ALA A 35 -21.69 -5.11 4.97
C ALA A 35 -22.20 -3.74 5.46
N LYS A 36 -23.51 -3.62 5.72
CA LYS A 36 -24.17 -2.44 6.33
C LYS A 36 -23.62 -1.98 7.69
N LYS A 37 -22.96 -2.86 8.43
CA LYS A 37 -22.34 -2.56 9.73
C LYS A 37 -20.83 -2.29 9.61
N GLN A 38 -20.22 -2.60 8.48
CA GLN A 38 -18.78 -2.40 8.28
C GLN A 38 -18.44 -0.91 8.17
N GLY A 39 -19.24 -0.11 7.46
CA GLY A 39 -19.05 1.34 7.35
C GLY A 39 -19.03 2.07 8.71
N PRO A 40 -20.07 1.91 9.56
CA PRO A 40 -20.09 2.51 10.89
C PRO A 40 -18.98 1.97 11.79
N SER A 41 -18.65 0.68 11.68
CA SER A 41 -17.55 0.09 12.43
C SER A 41 -16.21 0.71 12.05
N LEU A 42 -15.95 0.91 10.76
CA LEU A 42 -14.73 1.56 10.26
C LEU A 42 -14.66 3.02 10.71
N TYR A 43 -15.76 3.77 10.65
CA TYR A 43 -15.81 5.14 11.16
C TYR A 43 -15.35 5.23 12.62
N LEU A 44 -15.76 4.28 13.47
CA LEU A 44 -15.37 4.26 14.89
C LEU A 44 -13.88 3.95 15.12
N SER A 45 -13.19 3.29 14.17
CA SER A 45 -11.74 3.07 14.25
C SER A 45 -10.92 4.24 13.70
N LEU A 46 -11.54 5.22 13.05
CA LEU A 46 -10.85 6.43 12.56
C LEU A 46 -10.56 7.40 13.71
N SER A 47 -9.52 8.21 13.52
CA SER A 47 -9.15 9.26 14.47
C SER A 47 -8.75 10.56 13.75
N ARG A 48 -8.76 11.67 14.50
CA ARG A 48 -8.28 13.00 14.04
C ARG A 48 -8.90 13.40 12.69
N LYS A 49 -8.08 13.88 11.75
CA LYS A 49 -8.46 14.37 10.42
C LYS A 49 -9.25 13.35 9.61
N ALA A 50 -8.90 12.06 9.71
CA ALA A 50 -9.64 11.01 9.00
C ALA A 50 -11.07 10.88 9.53
N ARG A 51 -11.25 10.96 10.86
CA ARG A 51 -12.57 10.93 11.48
C ARG A 51 -13.38 12.18 11.16
N GLU A 52 -12.75 13.36 11.20
CA GLU A 52 -13.38 14.64 10.83
C GLU A 52 -13.88 14.61 9.38
N ALA A 53 -13.05 14.13 8.44
CA ALA A 53 -13.45 14.02 7.03
C ALA A 53 -14.58 13.02 6.80
N ALA A 54 -14.61 11.92 7.56
CA ALA A 54 -15.65 10.90 7.49
C ALA A 54 -16.96 11.33 8.19
N LEU A 55 -16.91 12.26 9.14
CA LEU A 55 -18.08 12.79 9.85
C LEU A 55 -19.05 13.52 8.92
N GLU A 56 -18.55 14.06 7.80
CA GLU A 56 -19.38 14.72 6.77
C GLU A 56 -20.21 13.74 5.92
N ILE A 57 -19.95 12.43 6.03
CA ILE A 57 -20.71 11.41 5.31
C ILE A 57 -22.00 11.14 6.09
N ASP A 58 -23.13 11.18 5.39
CA ASP A 58 -24.42 10.88 6.00
C ASP A 58 -24.46 9.46 6.57
N ILE A 59 -25.09 9.30 7.74
CA ILE A 59 -25.16 8.01 8.45
C ILE A 59 -25.88 6.93 7.63
N GLU A 60 -26.86 7.30 6.81
CA GLU A 60 -27.57 6.37 5.94
C GLU A 60 -26.70 5.91 4.77
N GLU A 61 -25.75 6.72 4.30
CA GLU A 61 -24.71 6.28 3.35
C GLU A 61 -23.74 5.30 4.01
N LEU A 62 -23.33 5.56 5.25
CA LEU A 62 -22.43 4.66 5.99
C LEU A 62 -23.07 3.29 6.25
N LYS A 63 -24.39 3.23 6.42
CA LYS A 63 -25.16 2.00 6.67
C LYS A 63 -25.47 1.19 5.41
N LYS A 64 -25.01 1.61 4.23
CA LYS A 64 -25.10 0.82 2.99
C LYS A 64 -24.02 -0.25 2.95
N ASP A 65 -24.20 -1.23 2.07
CA ASP A 65 -23.18 -2.25 1.78
C ASP A 65 -21.89 -1.63 1.22
N THR A 66 -21.99 -0.41 0.66
CA THR A 66 -20.88 0.40 0.14
C THR A 66 -20.26 1.34 1.17
N GLY A 67 -20.71 1.38 2.42
CA GLY A 67 -20.30 2.39 3.40
C GLY A 67 -18.79 2.47 3.63
N VAL A 68 -18.10 1.32 3.63
CA VAL A 68 -16.62 1.27 3.69
C VAL A 68 -15.99 1.97 2.48
N GLN A 69 -16.48 1.68 1.28
CA GLN A 69 -15.98 2.26 0.05
C GLN A 69 -16.17 3.78 0.04
N THR A 70 -17.33 4.27 0.48
CA THR A 70 -17.61 5.71 0.62
C THR A 70 -16.61 6.40 1.54
N ILE A 71 -16.26 5.78 2.68
CA ILE A 71 -15.22 6.29 3.59
C ILE A 71 -13.87 6.33 2.88
N LEU A 72 -13.46 5.23 2.22
CA LEU A 72 -12.16 5.15 1.55
C LEU A 72 -12.03 6.19 0.44
N GLU A 73 -13.09 6.47 -0.32
CA GLU A 73 -13.09 7.51 -1.36
C GLU A 73 -12.99 8.93 -0.80
N ARG A 74 -13.62 9.19 0.36
CA ARG A 74 -13.50 10.48 1.05
C ARG A 74 -12.07 10.68 1.54
N LEU A 75 -11.47 9.64 2.12
CA LEU A 75 -10.11 9.67 2.63
C LEU A 75 -9.06 9.66 1.51
N ASP A 76 -9.33 9.04 0.35
CA ASP A 76 -8.49 9.13 -0.85
C ASP A 76 -8.27 10.60 -1.26
N LYS A 77 -9.32 11.43 -1.18
CA LYS A 77 -9.20 12.88 -1.48
C LYS A 77 -8.36 13.61 -0.43
N LEU A 78 -8.50 13.24 0.84
CA LEU A 78 -7.75 13.85 1.94
C LEU A 78 -6.26 13.53 1.87
N TYR A 79 -5.92 12.28 1.56
CA TYR A 79 -4.55 11.76 1.53
C TYR A 79 -3.96 11.70 0.11
N LEU A 80 -4.57 12.38 -0.87
CA LEU A 80 -4.11 12.38 -2.25
C LEU A 80 -2.67 12.92 -2.39
N GLN A 81 -2.34 13.99 -1.66
CA GLN A 81 -0.98 14.53 -1.65
C GLN A 81 0.04 13.52 -1.11
N ASP A 82 -0.31 12.82 -0.03
CA ASP A 82 0.51 11.75 0.52
C ASP A 82 0.67 10.58 -0.46
N THR A 83 -0.35 10.26 -1.26
CA THR A 83 -0.21 9.22 -2.30
C THR A 83 0.77 9.62 -3.40
N ASN A 84 0.77 10.88 -3.84
CA ASN A 84 1.71 11.38 -4.84
C ASN A 84 3.13 11.45 -4.28
N GLN A 85 3.29 11.92 -3.05
CA GLN A 85 4.58 11.96 -2.37
C GLN A 85 5.11 10.54 -2.09
N SER A 86 4.24 9.62 -1.67
CA SER A 86 4.59 8.20 -1.49
C SER A 86 5.01 7.57 -2.81
N ALA A 87 4.29 7.84 -3.91
CA ALA A 87 4.65 7.34 -5.24
C ALA A 87 6.02 7.86 -5.67
N TYR A 88 6.26 9.16 -5.48
CA TYR A 88 7.55 9.81 -5.74
C TYR A 88 8.68 9.17 -4.93
N ILE A 89 8.51 9.01 -3.61
CA ILE A 89 9.52 8.40 -2.73
C ILE A 89 9.76 6.94 -3.11
N ALA A 90 8.70 6.17 -3.38
CA ALA A 90 8.81 4.78 -3.81
C ALA A 90 9.61 4.67 -5.12
N TYR A 91 9.31 5.53 -6.09
CA TYR A 91 10.03 5.57 -7.37
C TYR A 91 11.47 6.03 -7.17
N GLN A 92 11.75 7.07 -6.39
CA GLN A 92 13.10 7.53 -6.10
C GLN A 92 13.94 6.45 -5.40
N ASN A 93 13.36 5.71 -4.46
CA ASN A 93 14.03 4.59 -3.79
C ASN A 93 14.35 3.47 -4.77
N PHE A 94 13.39 3.10 -5.63
CA PHE A 94 13.62 2.13 -6.70
C PHE A 94 14.67 2.63 -7.72
N GLU A 95 14.66 3.94 -8.01
CA GLU A 95 15.54 4.58 -8.99
C GLU A 95 16.99 4.69 -8.49
N SER A 96 17.16 4.98 -7.21
CA SER A 96 18.47 5.17 -6.58
C SER A 96 19.10 3.88 -6.06
N PHE A 97 18.31 2.80 -5.91
CA PHE A 97 18.82 1.53 -5.40
C PHE A 97 19.87 0.92 -6.33
N LYS A 98 21.07 0.71 -5.77
CA LYS A 98 22.19 0.01 -6.39
C LYS A 98 22.73 -1.00 -5.39
N ARG A 99 23.18 -2.17 -5.88
CA ARG A 99 23.79 -3.20 -5.04
C ARG A 99 25.09 -2.66 -4.42
N PRO A 100 25.22 -2.61 -3.08
CA PRO A 100 26.51 -2.40 -2.43
C PRO A 100 27.42 -3.61 -2.65
N GLU A 101 28.74 -3.41 -2.73
CA GLU A 101 29.71 -4.51 -2.93
C GLU A 101 29.63 -5.61 -1.86
N SER A 102 29.19 -5.25 -0.65
CA SER A 102 29.02 -6.19 0.48
C SER A 102 27.73 -7.03 0.42
N MET A 103 26.80 -6.74 -0.49
CA MET A 103 25.51 -7.41 -0.56
C MET A 103 25.54 -8.59 -1.56
N PRO A 104 25.16 -9.81 -1.15
CA PRO A 104 25.03 -10.94 -2.06
C PRO A 104 23.98 -10.68 -3.16
N ILE A 105 24.24 -11.18 -4.38
CA ILE A 105 23.36 -10.94 -5.54
C ILE A 105 21.91 -11.42 -5.30
N LYS A 106 21.72 -12.54 -4.58
CA LYS A 106 20.39 -13.07 -4.24
C LYS A 106 19.61 -12.12 -3.34
N GLU A 107 20.27 -11.52 -2.35
CA GLU A 107 19.62 -10.55 -1.46
C GLU A 107 19.27 -9.26 -2.22
N TYR A 108 20.15 -8.84 -3.12
CA TYR A 108 19.88 -7.72 -4.01
C TYR A 108 18.63 -7.95 -4.87
N LEU A 109 18.49 -9.13 -5.50
CA LEU A 109 17.32 -9.45 -6.33
C LEU A 109 16.01 -9.40 -5.52
N ILE A 110 16.01 -9.98 -4.30
CA ILE A 110 14.85 -9.92 -3.40
C ILE A 110 14.48 -8.47 -3.07
N ARG A 111 15.46 -7.64 -2.70
CA ARG A 111 15.21 -6.22 -2.39
C ARG A 111 14.73 -5.45 -3.62
N PHE A 112 15.30 -5.74 -4.79
CA PHE A 112 14.89 -5.12 -6.05
C PHE A 112 13.43 -5.45 -6.39
N GLU A 113 13.03 -6.71 -6.27
CA GLU A 113 11.63 -7.15 -6.48
C GLU A 113 10.67 -6.51 -5.48
N GLN A 114 11.08 -6.37 -4.21
CA GLN A 114 10.29 -5.69 -3.18
C GLN A 114 10.08 -4.20 -3.52
N LEU A 115 11.14 -3.50 -3.95
CA LEU A 115 11.05 -2.10 -4.38
C LEU A 115 10.20 -1.97 -5.65
N TYR A 116 10.32 -2.90 -6.59
CA TYR A 116 9.51 -2.91 -7.81
C TYR A 116 8.02 -3.16 -7.51
N THR A 117 7.72 -4.05 -6.57
CA THR A 117 6.34 -4.30 -6.11
C THR A 117 5.74 -3.04 -5.48
N LYS A 118 6.51 -2.28 -4.71
CA LYS A 118 6.05 -1.00 -4.14
C LYS A 118 5.72 0.05 -5.18
N ILE A 119 6.47 0.17 -6.28
CA ILE A 119 6.11 1.14 -7.33
C ILE A 119 4.90 0.66 -8.14
N LYS A 120 4.70 -0.67 -8.29
CA LYS A 120 3.49 -1.24 -8.91
C LYS A 120 2.23 -0.90 -8.12
N ASP A 121 2.31 -0.83 -6.79
CA ASP A 121 1.19 -0.41 -5.94
C ASP A 121 0.70 1.02 -6.26
N HIS A 122 1.56 1.85 -6.86
CA HIS A 122 1.26 3.19 -7.34
C HIS A 122 0.94 3.24 -8.85
N ASN A 123 0.64 2.09 -9.49
CA ASN A 123 0.45 1.94 -10.94
C ASN A 123 1.66 2.38 -11.79
N MET A 124 2.87 2.37 -11.22
CA MET A 124 4.12 2.64 -11.96
C MET A 124 4.74 1.33 -12.41
N THR A 125 4.43 0.91 -13.64
CA THR A 125 4.97 -0.30 -14.27
C THR A 125 6.00 0.05 -15.34
N LEU A 126 7.15 -0.60 -15.30
CA LEU A 126 8.18 -0.50 -16.33
C LEU A 126 8.06 -1.67 -17.33
N PRO A 127 8.34 -1.46 -18.63
CA PRO A 127 8.44 -2.54 -19.60
C PRO A 127 9.53 -3.56 -19.23
N ASP A 128 9.30 -4.83 -19.53
CA ASP A 128 10.19 -5.94 -19.14
C ASP A 128 11.65 -5.75 -19.58
N GLY A 129 11.87 -5.24 -20.80
CA GLY A 129 13.23 -4.96 -21.30
C GLY A 129 13.95 -3.87 -20.50
N VAL A 130 13.22 -2.85 -20.05
CA VAL A 130 13.76 -1.76 -19.21
C VAL A 130 14.05 -2.28 -17.81
N LEU A 131 13.18 -3.15 -17.28
CA LEU A 131 13.38 -3.80 -16.00
C LEU A 131 14.65 -4.67 -16.00
N ALA A 132 14.81 -5.53 -17.02
CA ALA A 132 15.97 -6.40 -17.16
C ALA A 132 17.27 -5.59 -17.27
N TYR A 133 17.27 -4.55 -18.10
CA TYR A 133 18.40 -3.61 -18.19
C TYR A 133 18.73 -3.00 -16.82
N ARG A 134 17.71 -2.56 -16.09
CA ARG A 134 17.87 -1.89 -14.80
C ARG A 134 18.41 -2.82 -13.72
N VAL A 135 17.92 -4.05 -13.64
CA VAL A 135 18.44 -5.08 -12.72
C VAL A 135 19.92 -5.29 -12.98
N LEU A 136 20.31 -5.52 -14.25
CA LEU A 136 21.70 -5.77 -14.60
C LEU A 136 22.61 -4.56 -14.32
N ASN A 137 22.15 -3.35 -14.66
CA ASN A 137 22.94 -2.12 -14.50
C ASN A 137 23.07 -1.68 -13.02
N SER A 138 22.08 -1.98 -12.18
CA SER A 138 22.12 -1.64 -10.74
C SER A 138 22.66 -2.76 -9.86
N ALA A 139 22.89 -3.95 -10.41
CA ALA A 139 23.52 -5.08 -9.71
C ALA A 139 25.03 -4.93 -9.50
N ASN A 140 25.68 -3.90 -10.07
CA ASN A 140 27.14 -3.68 -9.96
C ASN A 140 27.93 -4.99 -10.16
N LEU A 141 27.65 -5.67 -11.27
CA LEU A 141 28.20 -6.98 -11.59
C LEU A 141 29.65 -6.82 -12.05
N ASN A 142 30.56 -7.59 -11.46
CA ASN A 142 31.91 -7.71 -12.01
C ASN A 142 31.82 -8.43 -13.37
N GLN A 143 32.76 -8.17 -14.30
CA GLN A 143 32.73 -8.76 -15.65
C GLN A 143 32.64 -10.30 -15.69
N GLU A 144 32.99 -10.98 -14.59
CA GLU A 144 32.85 -12.43 -14.42
C GLU A 144 31.40 -12.87 -14.11
N GLU A 145 30.60 -12.08 -13.40
CA GLU A 145 29.19 -12.39 -13.08
C GLU A 145 28.27 -12.18 -14.30
N ILE A 146 28.65 -11.30 -15.23
CA ILE A 146 27.93 -11.04 -16.49
C ILE A 146 28.03 -12.25 -17.46
N LYS A 147 29.02 -13.13 -17.27
CA LYS A 147 29.31 -14.24 -18.19
C LYS A 147 28.59 -15.55 -17.89
N LEU A 148 27.86 -15.65 -16.78
CA LEU A 148 27.05 -16.84 -16.49
C LEU A 148 25.68 -16.73 -17.16
N ARG A 149 25.70 -16.90 -18.49
CA ARG A 149 24.58 -17.45 -19.26
C ARG A 149 24.67 -18.97 -19.27
#